data_AF-A0A7X7KHT0-F1
#
_entry.id   AF-A0A7X7KHT0-F1
#
_cell.length_a   1.000
_cell.length_b   1.000
_cell.length_c   1.000
_cell.angle_alpha   90.00
_cell.angle_beta   90.00
_cell.angle_gamma   90.00
#
_symmetry.space_group_name_H-M   'P 1'
#
loop_
_entity.id
_entity.type
_entity.pdbx_description
1 polymer ?
#
loop_
_entity_poly.entity_id
_entity_poly.type
_entity_poly.pdbx_seq_one_letter_code
_entity_poly.pdbx_strand_id
1 'polypeptide(L)'
;GRGIENASIFAIAAAENEANAAEPLAADELPPAAAIVEEAAERAGMRLTWQPTVRFDPSAPLAEQLCRGPRTSGDWSIRVEPDGAVFLPRGPAASAGNLLEDDWATIANSEPFAAYRRRLASDTHCDDCPGLAICAADCPREPAGWG
;
A
#
# COMPACT_ATOMS: atom_id res chain seq x y z
N GLY A 1 11.51 -3.02 27.76
CA GLY A 1 11.28 -2.49 26.40
C GLY A 1 10.24 -1.38 26.48
N ARG A 2 10.23 -0.42 25.55
CA ARG A 2 9.42 0.81 25.58
C ARG A 2 7.88 0.62 25.50
N GLY A 3 7.34 -0.57 25.79
CA GLY A 3 5.89 -0.84 25.82
C GLY A 3 5.17 -0.73 24.47
N ILE A 4 5.91 -0.68 23.35
CA ILE A 4 5.32 -0.67 22.01
C ILE A 4 5.08 -2.11 21.60
N GLU A 5 3.82 -2.48 21.43
CA GLU A 5 3.39 -3.84 21.06
C GLU A 5 3.02 -3.97 19.57
N ASN A 6 2.83 -2.84 18.88
CA ASN A 6 2.31 -2.78 17.52
C ASN A 6 3.10 -1.79 16.68
N ALA A 7 3.38 -2.14 15.43
CA ALA A 7 3.90 -1.22 14.43
C ALA A 7 3.08 -1.33 13.13
N SER A 8 2.81 -0.17 12.53
CA SER A 8 2.25 -0.06 11.19
C SER A 8 3.31 0.52 10.28
N ILE A 9 3.62 -0.16 9.17
CA ILE A 9 4.72 0.20 8.27
C ILE A 9 4.21 0.22 6.84
N PHE A 10 4.66 1.21 6.07
CA PHE A 10 4.51 1.29 4.62
C PHE A 10 5.87 1.57 3.98
N ALA A 11 5.96 1.35 2.67
CA ALA A 11 7.12 1.72 1.87
C ALA A 11 6.75 2.80 0.85
N ILE A 12 7.72 3.65 0.52
CA ILE A 12 7.68 4.49 -0.68
C ILE A 12 8.64 3.87 -1.69
N ALA A 13 8.15 3.57 -2.89
CA ALA A 13 8.91 2.89 -3.92
C ALA A 13 8.86 3.60 -5.27
N ALA A 14 9.96 3.53 -6.02
CA ALA A 14 10.00 3.98 -7.41
C ALA A 14 10.05 2.78 -8.36
N ALA A 15 9.41 2.94 -9.53
CA ALA A 15 9.67 2.03 -10.64
C ALA A 15 11.12 2.22 -11.12
N GLU A 16 11.72 1.18 -11.71
CA GLU A 16 13.15 1.16 -12.11
C GLU A 16 13.60 2.36 -12.98
N ASN A 17 12.66 2.98 -13.70
CA ASN A 17 12.90 4.14 -14.56
C ASN A 17 12.69 5.52 -13.88
N GLU A 18 12.36 5.56 -12.59
CA GLU A 18 11.99 6.78 -11.85
C GLU A 18 12.99 7.15 -10.73
N ALA A 19 14.01 6.33 -10.50
CA ALA A 19 15.01 6.55 -9.46
C ALA A 19 16.09 7.55 -9.89
N ASN A 20 16.05 8.78 -9.37
CA ASN A 20 17.21 9.67 -9.29
C ASN A 20 17.09 10.63 -8.10
N ALA A 21 18.01 10.48 -7.14
CA ALA A 21 18.35 11.31 -5.98
C ALA A 21 17.52 11.14 -4.68
N ALA A 22 18.25 10.75 -3.61
CA ALA A 22 17.82 10.48 -2.22
C ALA A 22 16.63 9.50 -2.12
N GLU A 23 16.96 8.23 -2.32
CA GLU A 23 16.18 7.36 -3.19
C GLU A 23 15.06 6.59 -2.45
N PRO A 24 13.80 6.62 -2.96
CA PRO A 24 12.80 5.63 -2.55
C PRO A 24 13.30 4.21 -2.87
N LEU A 25 12.70 3.19 -2.26
CA LEU A 25 13.09 1.80 -2.56
C LEU A 25 12.79 1.48 -4.02
N ALA A 26 13.72 0.84 -4.71
CA ALA A 26 13.42 0.19 -5.98
C ALA A 26 12.46 -0.99 -5.75
N ALA A 27 11.75 -1.38 -6.81
CA ALA A 27 10.77 -2.47 -6.74
C ALA A 27 11.36 -3.79 -6.21
N ASP A 28 12.60 -4.11 -6.60
CA ASP A 28 13.32 -5.32 -6.20
C ASP A 28 13.89 -5.25 -4.77
N GLU A 29 14.07 -4.04 -4.22
CA GLU A 29 14.49 -3.81 -2.84
C GLU A 29 13.37 -3.98 -1.82
N LEU A 30 12.10 -3.96 -2.25
CA LEU A 30 10.95 -4.09 -1.34
C LEU A 30 10.93 -5.41 -0.56
N PRO A 31 11.07 -6.61 -1.18
CA PRO A 31 11.12 -7.87 -0.43
C PRO A 31 12.27 -7.98 0.59
N PRO A 32 13.54 -7.70 0.25
CA PRO A 32 14.61 -7.76 1.25
C PRO A 32 14.44 -6.71 2.37
N ALA A 33 13.92 -5.52 2.07
CA ALA A 33 13.61 -4.52 3.09
C ALA A 33 12.50 -5.01 4.04
N ALA A 34 11.45 -5.62 3.50
CA ALA A 34 10.36 -6.20 4.31
C ALA A 34 10.86 -7.31 5.24
N ALA A 35 11.74 -8.19 4.75
CA ALA A 35 12.34 -9.26 5.57
C ALA A 35 13.11 -8.71 6.77
N ILE A 36 13.91 -7.65 6.56
CA ILE A 36 14.67 -6.99 7.64
C ILE A 36 13.74 -6.41 8.70
N VAL A 37 12.64 -5.78 8.28
CA VAL A 37 11.64 -5.18 9.17
C VAL A 37 10.90 -6.25 9.97
N GLU A 38 10.50 -7.35 9.33
CA GLU A 38 9.84 -8.49 9.98
C GLU A 38 10.76 -9.14 11.03
N GLU A 39 12.02 -9.42 10.69
CA GLU A 39 12.99 -9.98 11.65
C GLU A 39 13.20 -9.06 12.85
N ALA A 40 13.27 -7.75 12.62
CA ALA A 40 13.42 -6.76 13.68
C ALA A 40 12.18 -6.69 14.59
N ALA A 41 10.97 -6.74 14.02
CA ALA A 41 9.72 -6.77 14.76
C ALA A 41 9.59 -8.04 15.60
N GLU A 42 9.94 -9.20 15.03
CA GLU A 42 9.89 -10.50 15.69
C GLU A 42 10.85 -10.56 16.89
N ARG A 43 12.10 -10.12 16.71
CA ARG A 43 13.08 -9.96 17.81
C ARG A 43 12.61 -9.01 18.91
N ALA A 44 11.79 -8.02 18.57
CA ALA A 44 11.24 -7.07 19.52
C ALA A 44 9.92 -7.55 20.17
N GLY A 45 9.35 -8.67 19.73
CA GLY A 45 8.02 -9.14 20.17
C GLY A 45 6.89 -8.21 19.72
N MET A 46 7.07 -7.49 18.61
CA MET A 46 6.12 -6.51 18.09
C MET A 46 5.24 -7.13 17.00
N ARG A 47 3.94 -6.85 17.05
CA ARG A 47 3.01 -7.19 15.98
C ARG A 47 3.12 -6.16 14.86
N LEU A 48 3.47 -6.62 13.66
CA LEU A 48 3.57 -5.79 12.48
C LEU A 48 2.27 -5.79 11.67
N THR A 49 1.90 -4.65 11.10
CA THR A 49 0.85 -4.51 10.09
C THR A 49 1.40 -3.75 8.90
N TRP A 50 1.32 -4.38 7.71
CA TRP A 50 1.74 -3.77 6.46
C TRP A 50 0.63 -2.92 5.87
N GLN A 51 0.95 -1.67 5.58
CA GLN A 51 0.12 -0.77 4.80
C GLN A 51 0.50 -0.82 3.31
N PRO A 52 -0.37 -0.36 2.41
CA PRO A 52 -0.07 -0.32 0.98
C PRO A 52 1.21 0.45 0.66
N THR A 53 2.01 -0.08 -0.28
CA THR A 53 3.15 0.63 -0.85
C THR A 53 2.67 1.87 -1.61
N VAL A 54 3.39 2.97 -1.42
CA VAL A 54 3.12 4.25 -2.07
C VAL A 54 4.10 4.43 -3.22
N ARG A 55 3.60 4.79 -4.41
CA ARG A 55 4.49 5.16 -5.52
C ARG A 55 5.13 6.51 -5.25
N PHE A 56 6.43 6.59 -5.48
CA PHE A 56 7.19 7.83 -5.37
C PHE A 56 6.71 8.85 -6.41
N ASP A 57 6.44 10.05 -5.95
CA ASP A 57 6.13 11.20 -6.80
C ASP A 57 7.37 12.09 -6.94
N PRO A 58 8.02 12.17 -8.12
CA PRO A 58 9.22 12.99 -8.30
C PRO A 58 8.94 14.49 -8.24
N SER A 59 7.67 14.92 -8.24
CA SER A 59 7.30 16.33 -8.14
C SER A 59 7.23 16.87 -6.71
N ALA A 60 7.34 15.99 -5.69
CA ALA A 60 7.25 16.36 -4.28
C ALA A 60 8.44 15.80 -3.45
N PRO A 61 8.91 16.50 -2.41
CA PRO A 61 9.96 15.98 -1.53
C PRO A 61 9.57 14.67 -0.84
N LEU A 62 10.52 13.72 -0.71
CA LEU A 62 10.28 12.44 -0.02
C LEU A 62 9.74 12.63 1.40
N ALA A 63 10.25 13.61 2.15
CA ALA A 63 9.80 13.89 3.52
C ALA A 63 8.32 14.28 3.59
N GLU A 64 7.81 15.02 2.59
CA GLU A 64 6.40 15.37 2.51
C GLU A 64 5.54 14.13 2.22
N GLN A 65 6.00 13.28 1.31
CA GLN A 65 5.33 12.02 0.99
C GLN A 65 5.29 11.06 2.19
N LEU A 66 6.36 11.00 2.99
CA LEU A 66 6.41 10.23 4.24
C LEU A 66 5.41 10.74 5.28
N CYS A 67 5.28 12.06 5.43
CA CYS A 67 4.29 12.66 6.33
C CYS A 67 2.85 12.45 5.85
N ARG A 68 2.62 12.44 4.53
CA ARG A 68 1.32 12.15 3.92
C ARG A 68 0.89 10.69 4.15
N GLY A 69 1.85 9.78 4.09
CA GLY A 69 1.63 8.35 4.28
C GLY A 69 0.80 7.71 3.15
N PRO A 70 0.39 6.45 3.33
CA PRO A 70 -0.39 5.72 2.35
C PRO A 70 -1.82 6.27 2.25
N ARG A 71 -2.46 6.00 1.11
CA ARG A 71 -3.84 6.41 0.87
C ARG A 71 -4.79 5.87 1.93
N THR A 72 -4.56 4.65 2.43
CA THR A 72 -5.41 4.02 3.44
C THR A 72 -4.59 3.26 4.48
N SER A 73 -5.20 2.88 5.59
CA SER A 73 -4.56 2.14 6.68
C SER A 73 -4.40 0.63 6.44
N GLY A 74 -4.78 0.13 5.26
CA GLY A 74 -4.74 -1.29 4.93
C GLY A 74 -5.89 -1.72 4.02
N ASP A 75 -5.89 -2.98 3.63
CA ASP A 75 -6.81 -3.56 2.64
C ASP A 75 -8.29 -3.58 3.07
N TRP A 76 -8.56 -3.38 4.35
CA TRP A 76 -9.92 -3.34 4.91
C TRP A 76 -10.48 -1.92 5.06
N SER A 77 -9.75 -0.90 4.60
CA SER A 77 -10.13 0.50 4.74
C SER A 77 -10.38 1.17 3.40
N ILE A 78 -11.10 2.29 3.40
CA ILE A 78 -11.24 3.16 2.24
C ILE A 78 -10.88 4.57 2.66
N ARG A 79 -10.44 5.39 1.71
CA ARG A 79 -10.29 6.83 1.93
C ARG A 79 -11.52 7.54 1.41
N VAL A 80 -11.99 8.51 2.18
CA VAL A 80 -13.01 9.49 1.76
C VAL A 80 -12.36 10.87 1.88
N GLU A 81 -12.27 11.59 0.78
CA GLU A 81 -11.76 12.96 0.76
C GLU A 81 -12.86 13.96 1.18
N PRO A 82 -12.52 15.21 1.55
CA PRO A 82 -13.49 16.21 2.01
C PRO A 82 -14.63 16.51 1.02
N ASP A 83 -14.40 16.31 -0.27
CA ASP A 83 -15.39 16.46 -1.34
C ASP A 83 -16.30 15.24 -1.51
N GLY A 84 -16.10 14.19 -0.70
CA GLY A 84 -16.86 12.94 -0.72
C GLY A 84 -16.29 11.87 -1.64
N ALA A 85 -15.23 12.16 -2.41
CA ALA A 85 -14.63 11.17 -3.31
C ALA A 85 -14.08 9.96 -2.53
N VAL A 86 -14.46 8.76 -2.96
CA VAL A 86 -14.06 7.50 -2.34
C VAL A 86 -12.90 6.88 -3.11
N PHE A 87 -11.85 6.47 -2.39
CA PHE A 87 -10.69 5.81 -2.96
C PHE A 87 -10.35 4.51 -2.23
N LEU A 88 -9.85 3.55 -3.00
CA LEU A 88 -9.47 2.23 -2.51
C LEU A 88 -8.01 2.20 -2.04
N PRO A 89 -7.64 1.23 -1.17
CA PRO A 89 -6.30 1.07 -0.63
C PRO A 89 -5.16 0.98 -1.63
N ARG A 90 -5.41 0.26 -2.73
CA ARG A 90 -4.40 -0.15 -3.70
C ARG A 90 -4.85 0.16 -5.11
N GLY A 91 -3.87 0.19 -6.02
CA GLY A 91 -4.07 0.44 -7.43
C GLY A 91 -4.29 1.92 -7.76
N PRO A 92 -4.70 2.20 -9.02
CA PRO A 92 -4.78 3.55 -9.55
C PRO A 92 -5.56 4.50 -8.65
N ALA A 93 -5.14 5.77 -8.60
CA ALA A 93 -5.83 6.84 -7.88
C ALA A 93 -7.13 7.28 -8.59
N ALA A 94 -7.98 6.31 -8.94
CA ALA A 94 -9.30 6.54 -9.51
C ALA A 94 -10.36 6.51 -8.40
N SER A 95 -11.24 7.51 -8.40
CA SER A 95 -12.38 7.54 -7.50
C SER A 95 -13.36 6.39 -7.83
N ALA A 96 -13.87 5.74 -6.79
CA ALA A 96 -14.90 4.71 -6.84
C ALA A 96 -16.34 5.27 -6.82
N GLY A 97 -16.47 6.61 -6.76
CA GLY A 97 -17.73 7.33 -6.59
C GLY A 97 -17.63 8.39 -5.48
N ASN A 98 -18.74 9.05 -5.19
CA ASN A 98 -18.81 10.14 -4.22
C ASN A 98 -19.88 9.87 -3.15
N LEU A 99 -19.51 9.79 -1.87
CA LEU A 99 -20.46 9.52 -0.78
C LEU A 99 -21.50 10.63 -0.54
N LEU A 100 -21.30 11.82 -1.09
CA LEU A 100 -22.25 12.93 -1.01
C LEU A 100 -23.29 12.90 -2.14
N GLU A 101 -23.03 12.16 -3.22
CA GLU A 101 -23.84 12.17 -4.45
C GLU A 101 -24.42 10.78 -4.78
N ASP A 102 -23.65 9.72 -4.52
CA ASP A 102 -23.97 8.34 -4.84
C ASP A 102 -24.41 7.55 -3.60
N ASP A 103 -25.33 6.62 -3.78
CA ASP A 103 -25.59 5.61 -2.75
C ASP A 103 -24.43 4.61 -2.62
N TRP A 104 -24.34 3.96 -1.45
CA TRP A 104 -23.27 3.00 -1.20
C TRP A 104 -23.29 1.81 -2.16
N ALA A 105 -24.46 1.39 -2.65
CA ALA A 105 -24.56 0.24 -3.54
C ALA A 105 -23.92 0.55 -4.91
N THR A 106 -24.07 1.79 -5.38
CA THR A 106 -23.43 2.30 -6.59
C THR A 106 -21.92 2.32 -6.44
N ILE A 107 -21.43 2.89 -5.33
CA ILE A 107 -19.99 2.96 -5.02
C ILE A 107 -19.38 1.55 -4.91
N ALA A 108 -19.99 0.65 -4.13
CA ALA A 108 -19.47 -0.70 -3.89
C ALA A 108 -19.46 -1.60 -5.14
N ASN A 109 -20.31 -1.31 -6.12
CA ASN A 109 -20.37 -2.02 -7.41
C ASN A 109 -19.61 -1.31 -8.54
N SER A 110 -18.92 -0.21 -8.24
CA SER A 110 -18.07 0.49 -9.22
C SER A 110 -16.91 -0.37 -9.71
N GLU A 111 -16.38 -0.04 -10.89
CA GLU A 111 -15.25 -0.75 -11.48
C GLU A 111 -13.99 -0.74 -10.58
N PRO A 112 -13.63 0.35 -9.89
CA PRO A 112 -12.52 0.31 -8.93
C PRO A 112 -12.69 -0.77 -7.86
N PHE A 113 -13.88 -0.88 -7.25
CA PHE A 113 -14.15 -1.92 -6.24
C PHE A 113 -14.15 -3.32 -6.85
N ALA A 114 -14.67 -3.49 -8.06
CA ALA A 114 -14.63 -4.75 -8.78
C ALA A 114 -13.18 -5.18 -9.09
N ALA A 115 -12.35 -4.26 -9.59
CA ALA A 115 -10.94 -4.49 -9.84
C ALA A 115 -10.16 -4.83 -8.56
N TYR A 116 -10.46 -4.14 -7.46
CA TYR A 116 -9.84 -4.41 -6.17
C TYR A 116 -10.21 -5.79 -5.61
N ARG A 117 -11.49 -6.19 -5.68
CA ARG A 117 -11.90 -7.56 -5.30
C ARG A 117 -11.27 -8.63 -6.16
N ARG A 118 -11.12 -8.38 -7.47
CA ARG A 118 -10.41 -9.31 -8.37
C ARG A 118 -8.95 -9.50 -7.97
N ARG A 119 -8.26 -8.44 -7.52
CA ARG A 119 -6.90 -8.54 -6.97
C ARG A 119 -6.86 -9.35 -5.68
N LEU A 120 -7.73 -9.05 -4.72
CA LEU A 120 -7.80 -9.81 -3.46
C LEU A 120 -8.13 -11.30 -3.67
N ALA A 121 -8.85 -11.63 -4.74
CA ALA A 121 -9.20 -13.01 -5.08
C ALA A 121 -8.11 -13.72 -5.91
N SER A 122 -7.20 -12.98 -6.56
CA SER A 122 -6.07 -13.59 -7.24
C SER A 122 -5.02 -14.00 -6.20
N ASP A 123 -4.60 -15.25 -6.24
CA ASP A 123 -3.45 -15.67 -5.44
C ASP A 123 -2.19 -15.09 -6.07
N THR A 124 -1.79 -13.91 -5.60
CA THR A 124 -0.57 -13.23 -6.07
C THR A 124 0.68 -13.73 -5.35
N HIS A 125 0.56 -14.71 -4.45
CA HIS A 125 1.70 -15.30 -3.78
C HIS A 125 2.45 -16.17 -4.78
N CYS A 126 3.72 -15.83 -5.02
CA CYS A 126 4.60 -16.68 -5.80
C CYS A 126 5.08 -17.84 -4.92
N ASP A 127 5.11 -19.06 -5.46
CA ASP A 127 5.66 -20.25 -4.78
C ASP A 127 7.13 -20.06 -4.35
N ASP A 128 7.89 -19.27 -5.11
CA ASP A 128 9.32 -19.01 -4.90
C ASP A 128 9.63 -17.74 -4.10
N CYS A 129 8.61 -16.99 -3.66
CA CYS A 129 8.85 -15.83 -2.79
C CYS A 129 8.85 -16.32 -1.34
N PRO A 130 9.87 -15.99 -0.50
CA PRO A 130 9.73 -16.19 0.94
C PRO A 130 8.45 -15.47 1.33
N GLY A 131 7.49 -16.16 1.97
CA GLY A 131 6.12 -15.70 2.19
C GLY A 131 6.03 -14.46 3.09
N LEU A 132 6.53 -13.33 2.61
CA LEU A 132 6.58 -12.06 3.31
C LEU A 132 5.14 -11.54 3.44
N ALA A 133 4.80 -11.08 4.63
CA ALA A 133 3.45 -10.60 4.92
C ALA A 133 3.08 -9.33 4.13
N ILE A 134 4.06 -8.71 3.45
CA ILE A 134 3.85 -7.57 2.55
C ILE A 134 3.13 -7.96 1.23
N CYS A 135 3.00 -9.26 0.91
CA CYS A 135 2.38 -9.77 -0.33
C CYS A 135 0.84 -9.88 -0.28
N ALA A 136 0.17 -9.19 0.65
CA ALA A 136 -1.21 -9.45 1.06
C ALA A 136 -2.32 -9.32 -0.01
N ALA A 137 -2.05 -8.72 -1.18
CA ALA A 137 -3.06 -8.50 -2.24
C ALA A 137 -2.48 -8.29 -3.65
N ASP A 138 -1.23 -7.85 -3.74
CA ASP A 138 -0.47 -7.69 -4.97
C ASP A 138 1.00 -8.02 -4.65
N CYS A 139 1.76 -8.43 -5.66
CA CYS A 139 3.22 -8.53 -5.53
C CYS A 139 3.78 -7.15 -5.15
N PRO A 140 4.57 -7.02 -4.07
CA PRO A 140 5.15 -5.74 -3.68
C PRO A 140 6.02 -5.14 -4.79
N ARG A 141 6.59 -5.98 -5.67
CA ARG A 141 7.41 -5.54 -6.81
C ARG A 141 6.60 -4.95 -7.96
N GLU A 142 5.28 -5.13 -8.01
CA GLU A 142 4.43 -4.72 -9.13
C GLU A 142 3.88 -3.30 -8.92
N PRO A 143 4.36 -2.29 -9.69
CA PRO A 143 3.94 -0.90 -9.49
C PRO A 143 2.45 -0.66 -9.74
N ALA A 144 1.78 -1.52 -10.51
CA ALA A 144 0.34 -1.39 -10.77
C ALA A 144 -0.54 -1.54 -9.51
N GLY A 145 -0.01 -2.13 -8.44
CA GLY A 145 -0.68 -2.28 -7.14
C GLY A 145 -0.44 -1.10 -6.18
N TRP A 146 0.52 -0.23 -6.48
CA TRP A 146 0.91 0.87 -5.59
C TRP A 146 -0.10 2.01 -5.61
N GLY A 147 -0.21 2.71 -4.47
CA GLY A 147 -1.10 3.86 -4.28
C GLY A 147 -0.50 5.20 -4.67
#